data_AF-A0A1B6KMZ6-F1
#
_entry.id   AF-A0A1B6KMZ6-F1
#
_cell.length_a   1.000
_cell.length_b   1.000
_cell.length_c   1.000
_cell.angle_alpha   90.00
_cell.angle_beta   90.00
_cell.angle_gamma   90.00
#
_symmetry.space_group_name_H-M   'P 1'
#
loop_
_entity.id
_entity.type
_entity.pdbx_description
1 polymer ?
#
loop_
_entity_poly.entity_id
_entity_poly.type
_entity_poly.pdbx_seq_one_letter_code
_entity_poly.pdbx_strand_id
1 'polypeptide(L)'
;KTGQSSWVIPIIELGNLITPLPAGILSDYIGRKPVILATGPLYIISWFMIIFYPSVMMLGAARLLQGLSMGLTFTATPVYLGEIASKATRGAITSIFFNAWWLGYLIEYTVGPYLSFYNFTYFTLAMNIPFMLFFFWQP
;
A
#
# COMPACT_ATOMS: atom_id res chain seq x y z
N LYS A 1 6.63 -16.45 24.28
CA LYS A 1 5.84 -15.27 23.85
C LYS A 1 5.73 -15.11 22.32
N THR A 2 6.34 -16.00 21.52
CA THR A 2 6.39 -15.94 20.04
C THR A 2 5.19 -16.56 19.33
N GLY A 3 4.29 -17.27 20.02
CA GLY A 3 3.17 -17.97 19.39
C GLY A 3 1.85 -17.18 19.24
N GLN A 4 1.63 -16.10 19.99
CA GLN A 4 0.33 -15.41 20.01
C GLN A 4 0.14 -14.39 18.88
N SER A 5 1.17 -14.08 18.09
CA SER A 5 1.12 -13.06 17.03
C SER A 5 1.58 -13.55 15.66
N SER A 6 1.83 -14.86 15.48
CA SER A 6 2.33 -15.40 14.21
C SER A 6 1.37 -15.19 13.04
N TRP A 7 0.08 -15.07 13.32
CA TRP A 7 -0.97 -14.85 12.33
C TRP A 7 -1.00 -13.40 11.79
N VAL A 8 -0.37 -12.45 12.47
CA VAL A 8 -0.34 -11.03 12.07
C VAL A 8 0.50 -10.81 10.81
N ILE A 9 1.50 -11.65 10.58
CA ILE A 9 2.36 -11.57 9.40
C ILE A 9 1.58 -11.97 8.12
N PRO A 10 0.96 -13.16 8.02
CA PRO A 10 0.27 -13.57 6.80
C PRO A 10 -1.07 -12.87 6.56
N ILE A 11 -1.68 -12.21 7.54
CA ILE A 11 -3.01 -11.58 7.35
C ILE A 11 -2.99 -10.42 6.35
N ILE A 12 -1.84 -9.76 6.17
CA ILE A 12 -1.68 -8.74 5.12
C ILE A 12 -1.80 -9.37 3.73
N GLU A 13 -1.23 -10.56 3.54
CA GLU A 13 -1.30 -11.29 2.28
C GLU A 13 -2.71 -11.82 2.00
N LEU A 14 -3.45 -12.20 3.05
CA LEU A 14 -4.86 -12.55 2.91
C LEU A 14 -5.68 -11.36 2.39
N GLY A 15 -5.44 -10.15 2.92
CA GLY A 15 -6.06 -8.92 2.39
C GLY A 15 -5.68 -8.69 0.93
N ASN A 16 -4.39 -8.81 0.60
CA ASN A 16 -3.89 -8.64 -0.76
C ASN A 16 -4.43 -9.69 -1.74
N LEU A 17 -4.75 -10.90 -1.28
CA LEU A 17 -5.31 -11.97 -2.12
C LEU A 17 -6.77 -11.69 -2.53
N ILE A 18 -7.57 -11.13 -1.62
CA ILE A 18 -9.02 -10.97 -1.85
C ILE A 18 -9.38 -9.70 -2.62
N THR A 19 -8.53 -8.68 -2.59
CA THR A 19 -8.85 -7.36 -3.14
C THR A 19 -8.67 -7.19 -4.65
N PRO A 20 -7.81 -7.91 -5.39
CA PRO A 20 -7.59 -7.66 -6.81
C PRO A 20 -8.85 -7.78 -7.67
N LEU A 21 -9.70 -8.78 -7.43
CA LEU A 21 -10.96 -8.95 -8.16
C LEU A 21 -11.92 -7.77 -7.96
N PRO A 22 -12.32 -7.39 -6.72
CA PRO A 22 -13.16 -6.22 -6.52
C PRO A 22 -12.48 -4.92 -6.93
N ALA A 23 -11.15 -4.81 -6.79
CA ALA A 23 -10.40 -3.63 -7.23
C ALA A 23 -10.48 -3.42 -8.75
N GLY A 24 -10.36 -4.50 -9.53
CA GLY A 24 -10.48 -4.44 -10.99
C GLY A 24 -11.88 -4.00 -11.40
N ILE A 25 -12.91 -4.64 -10.84
CA ILE A 25 -14.32 -4.28 -11.07
C ILE A 25 -14.55 -2.81 -10.71
N LEU A 26 -14.15 -2.38 -9.52
CA LEU A 26 -14.32 -1.00 -9.07
C LEU A 26 -13.61 -0.01 -9.99
N SER A 27 -12.37 -0.33 -10.39
CA SER A 27 -11.56 0.47 -11.32
C SER A 27 -12.22 0.65 -12.69
N ASP A 28 -12.95 -0.36 -13.17
CA ASP A 28 -13.71 -0.26 -14.41
C ASP A 28 -14.99 0.59 -14.28
N TYR A 29 -15.62 0.63 -13.10
CA TYR A 29 -16.83 1.42 -12.85
C TYR A 29 -16.56 2.90 -12.54
N ILE A 30 -15.63 3.19 -11.63
CA ILE A 30 -15.36 4.58 -11.16
C ILE A 30 -14.08 5.18 -11.75
N GLY A 31 -13.35 4.42 -12.55
CA GLY A 31 -12.05 4.80 -13.09
C GLY A 31 -10.88 4.45 -12.16
N ARG A 32 -9.68 4.49 -12.75
CA ARG A 32 -8.46 3.95 -12.12
C ARG A 32 -7.92 4.92 -11.06
N LYS A 33 -7.92 6.22 -11.37
CA LYS A 33 -7.39 7.29 -10.51
C LYS A 33 -8.09 7.36 -9.14
N PRO A 34 -9.44 7.35 -9.01
CA PRO A 34 -10.10 7.34 -7.71
C PRO A 34 -9.77 6.11 -6.86
N VAL A 35 -9.64 4.93 -7.49
CA VAL A 35 -9.24 3.70 -6.79
C VAL A 35 -7.83 3.82 -6.22
N ILE A 36 -6.90 4.39 -6.99
CA ILE A 36 -5.52 4.62 -6.53
C ILE A 36 -5.49 5.68 -5.43
N LEU A 37 -6.25 6.78 -5.55
CA LEU A 37 -6.32 7.81 -4.50
C LEU A 37 -6.95 7.29 -3.19
N ALA A 38 -7.82 6.28 -3.25
CA ALA A 38 -8.41 5.67 -2.07
C ALA A 38 -7.40 4.86 -1.23
N THR A 39 -6.27 4.44 -1.78
CA THR A 39 -5.28 3.62 -1.04
C THR A 39 -4.56 4.43 0.03
N GLY A 40 -4.28 5.72 -0.23
CA GLY A 40 -3.62 6.60 0.74
C GLY A 40 -4.40 6.75 2.05
N PRO A 41 -5.69 7.13 2.04
CA PRO A 41 -6.52 7.18 3.25
C PRO A 41 -6.58 5.84 3.98
N LEU A 42 -6.67 4.71 3.27
CA LEU A 42 -6.71 3.39 3.89
C LEU A 42 -5.40 3.07 4.63
N TYR A 43 -4.24 3.38 4.05
CA TYR A 43 -2.95 3.26 4.72
C TYR A 43 -2.86 4.18 5.95
N ILE A 44 -3.27 5.45 5.82
CA ILE A 44 -3.26 6.42 6.93
C ILE A 44 -4.12 5.93 8.09
N ILE A 45 -5.35 5.47 7.82
CA ILE A 45 -6.26 4.91 8.82
C ILE A 45 -5.59 3.71 9.51
N SER A 46 -4.97 2.80 8.74
CA SER A 46 -4.31 1.63 9.32
C SER A 46 -3.18 1.97 10.28
N TRP A 47 -2.41 3.03 10.01
CA TRP A 47 -1.34 3.49 10.89
C TRP A 47 -1.90 4.17 12.14
N PHE A 48 -2.95 4.97 12.01
CA PHE A 48 -3.62 5.55 13.18
C PHE A 48 -4.21 4.47 14.09
N MET A 49 -4.77 3.40 13.53
CA MET A 49 -5.24 2.25 14.30
C MET A 49 -4.12 1.67 15.18
N ILE A 50 -2.91 1.53 14.64
CA ILE A 50 -1.73 1.01 15.36
C ILE A 50 -1.25 1.98 16.44
N ILE A 51 -1.25 3.29 16.15
CA ILE A 51 -0.78 4.33 17.08
C ILE A 51 -1.72 4.48 18.28
N PHE A 52 -3.03 4.55 18.05
CA PHE A 52 -4.00 4.84 19.12
C PHE A 52 -4.39 3.61 19.94
N TYR A 53 -4.36 2.41 19.35
CA TYR A 53 -4.83 1.19 19.99
C TYR A 53 -3.81 0.05 19.86
N PRO A 54 -2.68 0.11 20.60
CA PRO A 54 -1.59 -0.87 20.47
C PRO A 54 -1.98 -2.22 21.08
N SER A 55 -2.64 -3.06 20.29
CA SER A 55 -2.98 -4.45 20.63
C SER A 55 -2.71 -5.39 19.46
N VAL A 56 -2.48 -6.68 19.73
CA VAL A 56 -2.22 -7.69 18.68
C VAL A 56 -3.39 -7.81 17.71
N MET A 57 -4.64 -7.74 18.22
CA MET A 57 -5.83 -7.76 17.38
C MET A 57 -5.93 -6.52 16.49
N MET A 58 -5.66 -5.33 17.04
CA MET A 58 -5.66 -4.10 16.25
C MET A 58 -4.56 -4.09 15.18
N LEU A 59 -3.38 -4.59 15.53
CA LEU A 59 -2.29 -4.75 14.56
C LEU A 59 -2.71 -5.69 13.43
N GLY A 60 -3.37 -6.80 13.75
CA GLY A 60 -3.93 -7.71 12.74
C GLY A 60 -4.99 -7.04 11.84
N ALA A 61 -5.92 -6.28 12.40
CA ALA A 61 -6.92 -5.53 11.64
C ALA A 61 -6.28 -4.46 10.75
N ALA A 62 -5.31 -3.72 11.27
CA ALA A 62 -4.54 -2.74 10.50
C ALA A 62 -3.77 -3.41 9.35
N ARG A 63 -3.16 -4.57 9.60
CA ARG A 63 -2.46 -5.34 8.56
C ARG A 63 -3.40 -5.86 7.49
N LEU A 64 -4.59 -6.33 7.86
CA LEU A 64 -5.61 -6.71 6.88
C LEU A 64 -5.97 -5.50 6.00
N LEU A 65 -6.21 -4.33 6.60
CA LEU A 65 -6.52 -3.10 5.87
C LEU A 65 -5.39 -2.65 4.94
N GLN A 66 -4.14 -2.75 5.38
CA GLN A 66 -2.95 -2.51 4.55
C GLN A 66 -2.88 -3.50 3.38
N GLY A 67 -3.23 -4.77 3.62
CA GLY A 67 -3.31 -5.80 2.59
C GLY A 67 -4.35 -5.48 1.52
N LEU A 68 -5.55 -5.03 1.92
CA LEU A 68 -6.57 -4.59 0.99
C LEU A 68 -6.08 -3.41 0.13
N SER A 69 -5.44 -2.43 0.78
CA SER A 69 -4.88 -1.23 0.12
C SER A 69 -3.76 -1.57 -0.85
N MET A 70 -2.92 -2.55 -0.48
CA MET A 70 -1.87 -3.11 -1.33
C MET A 70 -2.47 -3.75 -2.59
N GLY A 71 -3.52 -4.56 -2.45
CA GLY A 71 -4.20 -5.19 -3.58
C GLY A 71 -4.86 -4.19 -4.54
N LEU A 72 -5.46 -3.12 -4.02
CA LEU A 72 -5.96 -2.00 -4.84
C LEU A 72 -4.83 -1.36 -5.65
N THR A 73 -3.71 -1.09 -4.98
CA THR A 73 -2.53 -0.45 -5.60
C THR A 73 -1.96 -1.33 -6.72
N PHE A 74 -1.74 -2.61 -6.46
CA PHE A 74 -1.18 -3.55 -7.45
C PHE A 74 -2.09 -3.80 -8.65
N THR A 75 -3.40 -3.65 -8.47
CA THR A 75 -4.37 -3.88 -9.54
C THR A 75 -4.54 -2.64 -10.40
N ALA A 76 -4.75 -1.47 -9.79
CA ALA A 76 -5.09 -0.25 -10.51
C ALA A 76 -3.87 0.51 -11.04
N THR A 77 -2.76 0.56 -10.28
CA THR A 77 -1.59 1.40 -10.62
C THR A 77 -0.89 0.99 -11.92
N PRO A 78 -0.50 -0.27 -12.15
CA PRO A 78 0.17 -0.64 -13.40
C PRO A 78 -0.72 -0.45 -14.63
N VAL A 79 -2.04 -0.63 -14.48
CA VAL A 79 -3.02 -0.37 -15.54
C VAL A 79 -3.10 1.12 -15.84
N TYR A 80 -3.27 1.96 -14.82
CA TYR A 80 -3.27 3.41 -14.95
C TYR A 80 -2.00 3.94 -15.61
N LEU A 81 -0.84 3.47 -15.16
CA LEU A 81 0.45 3.79 -15.76
C LEU A 81 0.52 3.38 -17.23
N GLY A 82 -0.08 2.24 -17.58
CA GLY A 82 -0.17 1.79 -18.96
C GLY A 82 -1.09 2.65 -19.83
N GLU A 83 -2.17 3.20 -19.26
CA GLU A 83 -3.12 4.08 -19.93
C GLU A 83 -2.50 5.45 -20.27
N ILE A 84 -1.72 6.03 -19.35
CA ILE A 84 -1.04 7.31 -19.56
C ILE A 84 0.27 7.20 -20.35
N ALA A 85 0.84 6.00 -20.43
CA ALA A 85 2.11 5.75 -21.13
C ALA A 85 1.95 5.71 -22.65
N SER A 86 2.98 6.21 -23.35
CA SER A 86 3.11 5.99 -24.79
C SER A 86 3.31 4.51 -25.13
N LYS A 87 2.86 4.06 -26.31
CA LYS A 87 2.98 2.65 -26.73
C LYS A 87 4.42 2.11 -26.65
N ALA A 88 5.42 2.95 -26.92
CA ALA A 88 6.83 2.58 -26.90
C ALA A 88 7.41 2.46 -25.47
N THR A 89 6.89 3.25 -24.52
CA THR A 89 7.44 3.33 -23.15
C THR A 89 6.59 2.60 -22.11
N ARG A 90 5.42 2.09 -22.49
CA ARG A 90 4.48 1.38 -21.58
C ARG A 90 5.16 0.31 -20.74
N GLY A 91 5.93 -0.58 -21.38
CA GLY A 91 6.66 -1.63 -20.67
C GLY A 91 7.62 -1.06 -19.63
N ALA A 92 8.42 -0.06 -20.00
CA ALA A 92 9.38 0.58 -19.11
C ALA A 92 8.71 1.27 -17.92
N ILE A 93 7.61 2.01 -18.14
CA ILE A 93 6.88 2.72 -17.07
C ILE A 93 6.27 1.71 -16.08
N THR A 94 5.64 0.64 -16.58
CA THR A 94 5.11 -0.41 -15.70
C THR A 94 6.23 -1.15 -14.95
N SER A 95 7.40 -1.36 -15.56
CA SER A 95 8.57 -1.92 -14.86
C SER A 95 9.10 -0.99 -13.78
N ILE A 96 9.12 0.33 -14.00
CA ILE A 96 9.55 1.31 -12.98
C ILE A 96 8.68 1.20 -11.72
N PHE A 97 7.37 0.96 -11.85
CA PHE A 97 6.48 0.72 -10.70
C PHE A 97 6.96 -0.45 -9.83
N PHE A 98 7.25 -1.61 -10.42
CA PHE A 98 7.75 -2.76 -9.66
C PHE A 98 9.14 -2.52 -9.06
N ASN A 99 10.02 -1.81 -9.78
CA ASN A 99 11.33 -1.42 -9.25
C ASN A 99 11.18 -0.49 -8.03
N ALA A 100 10.31 0.53 -8.13
CA ALA A 100 10.01 1.43 -7.02
C ALA A 100 9.43 0.67 -5.82
N TRP A 101 8.59 -0.34 -6.06
CA TRP A 101 8.06 -1.21 -5.02
C TRP A 101 9.16 -1.92 -4.22
N TRP A 102 10.08 -2.59 -4.92
CA TRP A 102 11.20 -3.28 -4.29
C TRP A 102 12.19 -2.33 -3.61
N LEU A 103 12.40 -1.14 -4.17
CA LEU A 103 13.19 -0.08 -3.53
C LEU A 103 12.55 0.37 -2.21
N GLY A 104 11.22 0.50 -2.16
CA GLY A 104 10.48 0.77 -0.92
C GLY A 104 10.76 -0.27 0.15
N TYR A 105 10.62 -1.56 -0.19
CA TYR A 105 10.97 -2.65 0.74
C TYR A 105 12.42 -2.60 1.20
N LEU A 106 13.36 -2.33 0.28
CA LEU A 106 14.77 -2.22 0.63
C LEU A 106 15.00 -1.11 1.67
N ILE A 107 14.35 0.04 1.50
CA ILE A 107 14.42 1.15 2.46
C ILE A 107 13.84 0.72 3.80
N GLU A 108 12.67 0.07 3.82
CA GLU A 108 12.05 -0.40 5.07
C GLU A 108 12.93 -1.40 5.82
N TYR A 109 13.50 -2.39 5.13
CA TYR A 109 14.39 -3.38 5.75
C TYR A 109 15.72 -2.77 6.22
N THR A 110 16.18 -1.71 5.56
CA THR A 110 17.42 -1.01 5.96
C THR A 110 17.16 -0.10 7.15
N VAL A 111 16.08 0.67 7.15
CA VAL A 111 15.79 1.68 8.18
C VAL A 111 15.13 1.07 9.42
N GLY A 112 14.29 0.05 9.25
CA GLY A 112 13.51 -0.58 10.30
C GLY A 112 14.31 -0.99 11.54
N PRO A 113 15.47 -1.67 11.41
CA PRO A 113 16.29 -2.06 12.55
C PRO A 113 16.87 -0.88 13.36
N TYR A 114 17.02 0.30 12.75
CA TYR A 114 17.60 1.48 13.42
C TYR A 114 16.56 2.38 14.08
N LEU A 115 15.26 2.18 13.81
CA LEU A 115 14.17 2.97 14.37
C LEU A 115 13.38 2.19 15.43
N SER A 116 12.89 2.91 16.45
CA SER A 116 11.89 2.35 17.36
C SER A 116 10.56 2.13 16.64
N PHE A 117 9.70 1.25 17.18
CA PHE A 117 8.40 0.92 16.58
C PHE A 117 7.56 2.16 16.20
N TYR A 118 7.47 3.15 17.09
CA TYR A 118 6.70 4.36 16.84
C TYR A 118 7.40 5.28 15.82
N ASN A 119 8.73 5.44 15.89
CA ASN A 119 9.48 6.25 14.93
C ASN A 119 9.41 5.65 13.52
N PHE A 120 9.47 4.32 13.41
CA PHE A 120 9.27 3.62 12.14
C PHE A 120 7.86 3.82 11.60
N THR A 121 6.84 3.74 12.47
CA THR A 121 5.44 4.00 12.09
C THR A 121 5.24 5.43 11.58
N TYR A 122 5.84 6.43 12.23
CA TYR A 122 5.78 7.82 11.77
C TYR A 122 6.53 8.03 10.45
N PHE A 123 7.66 7.34 10.26
CA PHE A 123 8.43 7.39 9.03
C PHE A 123 7.63 6.87 7.82
N THR A 124 6.99 5.70 7.93
CA THR A 124 6.17 5.13 6.85
C THR A 124 4.86 5.90 6.62
N LEU A 125 4.26 6.44 7.69
CA LEU A 125 3.10 7.33 7.58
C LEU A 125 3.46 8.62 6.82
N ALA A 126 4.60 9.23 7.12
CA ALA A 126 5.05 10.45 6.45
C ALA A 126 5.24 10.26 4.94
N MET A 127 5.69 9.08 4.51
CA MET A 127 5.84 8.75 3.08
C MET A 127 4.51 8.68 2.31
N ASN A 128 3.38 8.45 2.97
CA ASN A 128 2.07 8.43 2.33
C ASN A 128 1.58 9.84 1.93
N ILE A 129 2.04 10.88 2.63
CA ILE A 129 1.61 12.26 2.39
C ILE A 129 2.09 12.78 1.02
N PRO A 130 3.38 12.65 0.64
CA PRO A 130 3.85 12.98 -0.71
C PRO A 130 3.05 12.28 -1.80
N PHE A 131 2.75 10.98 -1.64
CA PHE A 131 1.97 10.23 -2.62
C PHE A 131 0.59 10.88 -2.84
N MET A 132 -0.14 11.16 -1.76
CA MET A 132 -1.46 11.82 -1.84
C MET A 132 -1.40 13.20 -2.52
N LEU A 133 -0.37 13.99 -2.21
CA LEU A 133 -0.20 15.33 -2.75
C LEU A 133 0.15 15.31 -4.24
N PHE A 134 1.12 14.50 -4.65
CA PHE A 134 1.59 14.46 -6.03
C PHE A 134 0.64 13.72 -6.96
N PHE A 135 0.01 12.64 -6.48
CA PHE A 135 -0.86 11.80 -7.30
C PHE A 135 -2.20 12.48 -7.61
N PHE A 136 -2.66 13.41 -6.76
CA PHE A 136 -3.87 14.18 -7.02
C PHE A 136 -3.81 14.95 -8.35
N TRP A 137 -2.63 15.46 -8.71
CA TRP A 137 -2.40 16.25 -9.92
C TRP A 137 -2.09 15.41 -11.17
N GLN A 138 -1.87 14.11 -11.03
CA GLN A 138 -1.63 13.23 -12.19
C GLN A 138 -2.92 13.06 -13.01
N PRO A 139 -2.83 12.96 -14.35
CA PRO A 139 -4.00 12.94 -15.25
C PRO A 139 -4.92 11.75 -15.02
#